data_AF-A0A7W2Y559-F1
#
_entry.id   AF-A0A7W2Y559-F1
#
_cell.length_a   1.000
_cell.length_b   1.000
_cell.length_c   1.000
_cell.angle_alpha   90.00
_cell.angle_beta   90.00
_cell.angle_gamma   90.00
#
_symmetry.space_group_name_H-M   'P 1'
#
loop_
_entity.id
_entity.type
_entity.pdbx_description
1 polymer ?
#
loop_
_entity_poly.entity_id
_entity_poly.type
_entity_poly.pdbx_seq_one_letter_code
_entity_poly.pdbx_strand_id
1 'polypeptide(L)'
;MTLKKFVANKPRALPVIILADTSGSMSIDGKINSLNQSLKDMIKSFAQEGRSRAEINVAVITFGGQAEVHLDLTPAYQIEQLEELQATGGTPLGQACLLAKELIENKEILPSRSYRPVIILLSDGHPTDNYSSAFNELINSDRAKKATRLALSIGADADDSVLGDFNNDIEAPLFYAKNASDIHRFFRAVTMSVSNHSKSQAPNEPMKLDFAEVAEGELVEDDFELDF
;
A
#
# COMPACT_ATOMS: atom_id res chain seq x y z
N MET A 1 -23.49 -28.31 -33.41
CA MET A 1 -22.16 -27.77 -33.04
C MET A 1 -22.38 -26.74 -31.93
N THR A 2 -22.00 -27.07 -30.70
CA THR A 2 -22.20 -26.22 -29.53
C THR A 2 -21.05 -25.21 -29.45
N LEU A 3 -21.33 -23.92 -29.62
CA LEU A 3 -20.32 -22.87 -29.42
C LEU A 3 -19.82 -22.95 -27.98
N LYS A 4 -18.53 -23.28 -27.80
CA LYS A 4 -17.83 -23.05 -26.54
C LYS A 4 -17.87 -21.54 -26.27
N LYS A 5 -18.63 -21.13 -25.25
CA LYS A 5 -18.56 -19.77 -24.70
C LYS A 5 -17.10 -19.49 -24.37
N PHE A 6 -16.45 -18.61 -25.13
CA PHE A 6 -15.19 -17.99 -24.73
C PHE A 6 -15.51 -17.15 -23.49
N VAL A 7 -15.35 -17.73 -22.31
CA VAL A 7 -15.27 -16.94 -21.08
C VAL A 7 -13.92 -16.26 -21.13
N ALA A 8 -13.91 -14.96 -21.44
CA ALA A 8 -12.70 -14.15 -21.34
C ALA A 8 -12.12 -14.35 -19.93
N ASN A 9 -10.89 -14.86 -19.86
CA ASN A 9 -10.26 -15.18 -18.59
C ASN A 9 -9.99 -13.85 -17.87
N LYS A 10 -10.81 -13.51 -16.86
CA LYS A 10 -10.63 -12.27 -16.09
C LYS A 10 -9.21 -12.28 -15.51
N PRO A 11 -8.45 -11.18 -15.62
CA PRO A 11 -7.15 -11.06 -14.96
C PRO A 11 -7.23 -11.46 -13.48
N ARG A 12 -6.13 -12.01 -12.95
CA ARG A 12 -6.04 -12.33 -11.51
C ARG A 12 -5.70 -11.03 -10.78
N ALA A 13 -6.40 -10.74 -9.68
CA ALA A 13 -6.16 -9.51 -8.93
C ALA A 13 -4.85 -9.60 -8.12
N LEU A 14 -4.04 -8.55 -8.14
CA LEU A 14 -2.93 -8.30 -7.20
C LEU A 14 -3.38 -7.22 -6.21
N PRO A 15 -3.78 -7.60 -4.98
CA PRO A 15 -4.29 -6.63 -4.02
C PRO A 15 -3.14 -5.91 -3.33
N VAL A 16 -3.22 -4.58 -3.34
CA VAL A 16 -2.35 -3.64 -2.64
C VAL A 16 -3.20 -2.94 -1.59
N ILE A 17 -2.88 -3.16 -0.33
CA ILE A 17 -3.64 -2.66 0.82
C ILE A 17 -2.76 -1.67 1.57
N ILE A 18 -3.20 -0.43 1.63
CA ILE A 18 -2.46 0.66 2.24
C ILE A 18 -3.07 0.93 3.61
N LEU A 19 -2.28 0.82 4.66
CA LEU A 19 -2.61 1.26 6.01
C LEU A 19 -1.98 2.64 6.20
N ALA A 20 -2.80 3.68 6.09
CA ALA A 20 -2.39 5.07 6.13
C ALA A 20 -2.68 5.69 7.51
N ASP A 21 -1.62 6.03 8.23
CA ASP A 21 -1.74 6.83 9.45
C ASP A 21 -2.24 8.23 9.09
N THR A 22 -3.31 8.62 9.76
CA THR A 22 -3.95 9.92 9.64
C THR A 22 -4.11 10.56 11.01
N SER A 23 -3.29 10.17 11.99
CA SER A 23 -3.27 10.76 13.33
C SER A 23 -2.84 12.24 13.28
N GLY A 24 -3.10 12.97 14.38
CA GLY A 24 -2.83 14.41 14.44
C GLY A 24 -1.37 14.80 14.16
N SER A 25 -0.39 13.94 14.43
CA SER A 25 1.03 14.18 14.14
C SER A 25 1.34 14.28 12.63
N MET A 26 0.50 13.69 11.78
CA MET A 26 0.61 13.77 10.32
C MET A 26 0.28 15.17 9.76
N SER A 27 -0.32 16.06 10.56
CA SER A 27 -0.55 17.45 10.19
C SER A 27 0.73 18.29 10.12
N ILE A 28 1.82 17.81 10.73
CA ILE A 28 3.08 18.55 10.87
C ILE A 28 3.92 18.39 9.60
N ASP A 29 4.63 19.46 9.22
CA ASP A 29 5.61 19.49 8.11
C ASP A 29 5.09 18.99 6.75
N GLY A 30 3.78 19.08 6.53
CA GLY A 30 3.16 18.69 5.26
C GLY A 30 3.12 17.18 5.00
N LYS A 31 3.36 16.34 6.01
CA LYS A 31 3.36 14.86 5.87
C LYS A 31 2.06 14.34 5.26
N ILE A 32 0.90 14.78 5.75
CA ILE A 32 -0.41 14.38 5.22
C ILE A 32 -0.60 14.80 3.75
N ASN A 33 -0.07 15.96 3.35
CA ASN A 33 -0.17 16.44 1.97
C ASN A 33 0.70 15.58 1.04
N SER A 34 1.93 15.25 1.46
CA SER A 34 2.80 14.34 0.73
C SER A 34 2.25 12.93 0.64
N LEU A 35 1.60 12.44 1.69
CA LEU A 35 0.90 11.16 1.68
C LEU A 35 -0.24 11.17 0.65
N ASN A 36 -1.11 12.19 0.70
CA ASN A 36 -2.20 12.36 -0.27
C ASN A 36 -1.69 12.39 -1.72
N GLN A 37 -0.67 13.21 -1.99
CA GLN A 37 -0.11 13.33 -3.32
C GLN A 37 0.54 12.01 -3.78
N SER A 38 1.30 11.35 -2.91
CA SER A 38 1.93 10.06 -3.24
C SER A 38 0.90 8.95 -3.52
N LEU A 39 -0.23 8.93 -2.80
CA LEU A 39 -1.33 8.00 -3.05
C LEU A 39 -1.97 8.24 -4.42
N LYS A 40 -2.24 9.51 -4.74
CA LYS A 40 -2.79 9.90 -6.06
C LYS A 40 -1.85 9.47 -7.19
N ASP A 41 -0.55 9.70 -7.04
CA ASP A 41 0.45 9.34 -8.05
C ASP A 41 0.60 7.82 -8.19
N MET A 42 0.63 7.08 -7.08
CA MET A 42 0.67 5.61 -7.09
C MET A 42 -0.55 5.02 -7.80
N ILE A 43 -1.77 5.47 -7.46
CA ILE A 43 -3.01 4.99 -8.07
C ILE A 43 -3.01 5.29 -9.58
N LYS A 44 -2.60 6.50 -9.97
CA LYS A 44 -2.48 6.89 -11.39
C LYS A 44 -1.49 6.00 -12.13
N SER A 45 -0.33 5.70 -11.54
CA SER A 45 0.65 4.79 -12.13
C SER A 45 0.09 3.38 -12.30
N PHE A 46 -0.56 2.83 -11.26
CA PHE A 46 -1.20 1.51 -11.33
C PHE A 46 -2.33 1.46 -12.37
N ALA A 47 -3.07 2.54 -12.56
CA ALA A 47 -4.09 2.64 -13.61
C ALA A 47 -3.49 2.61 -15.03
N GLN A 48 -2.29 3.19 -15.21
CA GLN A 48 -1.58 3.23 -16.48
C GLN A 48 -0.86 1.91 -16.82
N GLU A 49 -0.62 1.05 -15.85
CA GLU A 49 0.11 -0.22 -16.02
C GLU A 49 -0.58 -1.24 -16.96
N GLY A 50 -1.73 -0.86 -17.53
CA GLY A 50 -2.46 -1.61 -18.53
C GLY A 50 -3.03 -2.91 -17.98
N ARG A 51 -3.76 -3.67 -18.80
CA ARG A 51 -4.19 -5.03 -18.45
C ARG A 51 -2.99 -5.97 -18.49
N SER A 52 -2.10 -5.82 -17.52
CA SER A 52 -1.01 -6.72 -17.25
C SER A 52 -1.56 -8.13 -16.94
N ARG A 53 -0.67 -9.10 -16.72
CA ARG A 53 -1.08 -10.44 -16.30
C ARG A 53 -1.88 -10.41 -14.98
N ALA A 54 -1.62 -9.41 -14.15
CA ALA A 54 -2.35 -9.11 -12.92
C ALA A 54 -3.12 -7.77 -13.03
N GLU A 55 -4.34 -7.73 -12.51
CA GLU A 55 -5.07 -6.48 -12.31
C GLU A 55 -4.73 -5.96 -10.92
N ILE A 56 -4.11 -4.78 -10.82
CA ILE A 56 -3.75 -4.19 -9.53
C ILE A 56 -5.02 -3.62 -8.91
N ASN A 57 -5.38 -4.12 -7.73
CA ASN A 57 -6.51 -3.60 -6.95
C ASN A 57 -5.96 -2.90 -5.71
N VAL A 58 -6.45 -1.69 -5.44
CA VAL A 58 -6.00 -0.86 -4.32
C VAL A 58 -7.11 -0.76 -3.29
N ALA A 59 -6.77 -0.94 -2.02
CA ALA A 59 -7.60 -0.56 -0.88
C ALA A 59 -6.81 0.39 0.01
N VAL A 60 -7.49 1.37 0.61
CA VAL A 60 -6.89 2.28 1.59
C VAL A 60 -7.68 2.16 2.88
N ILE A 61 -6.98 1.82 3.95
CA ILE A 61 -7.48 1.84 5.33
C ILE A 61 -6.77 2.98 6.03
N THR A 62 -7.52 3.93 6.54
CA THR A 62 -7.01 5.05 7.32
C THR A 62 -7.13 4.74 8.79
N PHE A 63 -6.24 5.32 9.61
CA PHE A 63 -6.38 5.28 11.07
C PHE A 63 -5.94 6.61 11.68
N GLY A 64 -6.90 7.32 12.27
CA GLY A 64 -6.73 8.68 12.79
C GLY A 64 -7.88 9.01 13.75
N GLY A 65 -7.77 8.55 15.00
CA GLY A 65 -8.88 8.51 15.97
C GLY A 65 -9.71 7.23 15.89
N GLN A 66 -10.14 6.84 14.68
CA GLN A 66 -10.72 5.51 14.38
C GLN A 66 -10.07 4.93 13.13
N ALA A 67 -10.08 3.60 12.99
CA ALA A 67 -9.67 2.97 11.74
C ALA A 67 -10.88 2.70 10.85
N GLU A 68 -10.78 3.00 9.55
CA GLU A 68 -11.87 2.84 8.59
C GLU A 68 -11.35 2.52 7.18
N VAL A 69 -12.21 1.91 6.37
CA VAL A 69 -11.93 1.69 4.95
C VAL A 69 -12.24 2.99 4.20
N HIS A 70 -11.20 3.72 3.83
CA HIS A 70 -11.30 4.97 3.07
C HIS A 70 -11.49 4.74 1.58
N LEU A 71 -10.93 3.63 1.07
CA LEU A 71 -11.13 3.16 -0.28
C LEU A 71 -11.30 1.64 -0.27
N ASP A 72 -12.46 1.18 -0.72
CA ASP A 72 -12.74 -0.24 -0.95
C ASP A 72 -11.76 -0.83 -1.97
N LEU A 73 -11.51 -2.14 -1.87
CA LEU A 73 -10.61 -2.85 -2.79
C LEU A 73 -11.09 -2.75 -4.25
N THR A 74 -10.51 -1.81 -4.99
CA THR A 74 -10.99 -1.38 -6.31
C THR A 74 -9.87 -1.51 -7.34
N PRO A 75 -10.13 -2.01 -8.56
CA PRO A 75 -9.13 -2.00 -9.62
C PRO A 75 -8.60 -0.58 -9.88
N ALA A 76 -7.29 -0.40 -9.95
CA ALA A 76 -6.68 0.93 -9.98
C ALA A 76 -7.20 1.84 -11.10
N TYR A 77 -7.46 1.28 -12.29
CA TYR A 77 -8.02 2.02 -13.44
C TYR A 77 -9.47 2.48 -13.26
N GLN A 78 -10.18 2.01 -12.23
CA GLN A 78 -11.54 2.44 -11.92
C GLN A 78 -11.57 3.53 -10.83
N ILE A 79 -10.42 3.84 -10.22
CA ILE A 79 -10.32 4.87 -9.19
C ILE A 79 -10.06 6.21 -9.89
N GLU A 80 -11.11 7.00 -10.08
CA GLU A 80 -11.00 8.32 -10.71
C GLU A 80 -10.49 9.39 -9.73
N GLN A 81 -10.93 9.30 -8.48
CA GLN A 81 -10.62 10.27 -7.42
C GLN A 81 -10.48 9.54 -6.08
N LEU A 82 -9.51 9.98 -5.27
CA LEU A 82 -9.35 9.59 -3.88
C LEU A 82 -9.67 10.82 -3.03
N GLU A 83 -10.59 10.68 -2.08
CA GLU A 83 -10.87 11.74 -1.10
C GLU A 83 -9.62 12.04 -0.28
N GLU A 84 -9.35 13.33 -0.02
CA GLU A 84 -8.13 13.73 0.66
C GLU A 84 -8.16 13.34 2.13
N LEU A 85 -7.10 12.66 2.56
CA LEU A 85 -6.88 12.28 3.94
C LEU A 85 -6.67 13.52 4.80
N GLN A 86 -7.28 13.54 5.97
CA GLN A 86 -7.15 14.61 6.96
C GLN A 86 -6.50 14.05 8.23
N ALA A 87 -5.52 14.79 8.76
CA ALA A 87 -4.83 14.40 9.98
C ALA A 87 -5.68 14.75 11.21
N THR A 88 -6.11 13.75 11.98
CA THR A 88 -6.97 13.90 13.16
C THR A 88 -6.82 12.72 14.13
N GLY A 89 -7.09 12.98 15.42
CA GLY A 89 -7.17 11.92 16.43
C GLY A 89 -5.86 11.20 16.77
N GLY A 90 -5.99 10.05 17.42
CA GLY A 90 -4.88 9.16 17.79
C GLY A 90 -4.54 8.13 16.72
N THR A 91 -3.72 7.14 17.07
CA THR A 91 -3.15 6.17 16.13
C THR A 91 -3.63 4.74 16.44
N PRO A 92 -4.88 4.36 16.13
CA PRO A 92 -5.43 3.04 16.44
C PRO A 92 -4.95 1.97 15.45
N LEU A 93 -3.66 1.67 15.48
CA LEU A 93 -3.00 0.72 14.57
C LEU A 93 -3.56 -0.71 14.69
N GLY A 94 -3.96 -1.13 15.89
CA GLY A 94 -4.59 -2.43 16.10
C GLY A 94 -5.89 -2.58 15.32
N GLN A 95 -6.76 -1.56 15.35
CA GLN A 95 -7.99 -1.56 14.57
C GLN A 95 -7.71 -1.64 13.06
N ALA A 96 -6.70 -0.92 12.56
CA ALA A 96 -6.30 -0.98 11.16
C ALA A 96 -5.81 -2.40 10.76
N CYS A 97 -5.03 -3.06 11.62
CA CYS A 97 -4.61 -4.45 11.42
C CYS A 97 -5.79 -5.42 11.31
N LEU A 98 -6.83 -5.23 12.14
CA LEU A 98 -8.03 -6.07 12.11
C LEU A 98 -8.84 -5.86 10.82
N LEU A 99 -9.01 -4.62 10.37
CA LEU A 99 -9.68 -4.33 9.09
C LEU A 99 -8.92 -4.92 7.90
N ALA A 100 -7.58 -4.83 7.92
CA ALA A 100 -6.74 -5.42 6.88
C ALA A 100 -6.89 -6.94 6.84
N LYS A 101 -6.90 -7.60 8.00
CA LYS A 101 -7.14 -9.04 8.14
C LYS A 101 -8.52 -9.41 7.58
N GLU A 102 -9.57 -8.68 7.97
CA GLU A 102 -10.94 -8.93 7.50
C GLU A 102 -11.04 -8.85 5.96
N LEU A 103 -10.49 -7.78 5.38
CA LEU A 103 -10.45 -7.59 3.92
C LEU A 103 -9.73 -8.74 3.21
N ILE A 104 -8.57 -9.17 3.72
CA ILE A 104 -7.75 -10.23 3.10
C ILE A 104 -8.41 -11.60 3.25
N GLU A 105 -9.03 -11.90 4.38
CA GLU A 105 -9.65 -13.20 4.63
C GLU A 105 -11.02 -13.34 3.95
N ASN A 106 -11.70 -12.22 3.65
CA ASN A 106 -12.97 -12.23 2.95
C ASN A 106 -12.81 -12.69 1.49
N LYS A 107 -13.37 -13.86 1.16
CA LYS A 107 -13.29 -14.47 -0.17
C LYS A 107 -14.22 -13.84 -1.21
N GLU A 108 -15.22 -13.09 -0.77
CA GLU A 108 -16.12 -12.36 -1.65
C GLU A 108 -15.46 -11.08 -2.14
N ILE A 109 -14.77 -10.36 -1.24
CA ILE A 109 -13.98 -9.16 -1.57
C ILE A 109 -12.69 -9.55 -2.30
N LEU A 110 -11.93 -10.49 -1.74
CA LEU A 110 -10.68 -10.96 -2.30
C LEU A 110 -10.77 -12.45 -2.66
N PRO A 111 -11.10 -12.81 -3.91
CA PRO A 111 -11.22 -14.21 -4.33
C PRO A 111 -9.96 -15.03 -4.06
N SER A 112 -10.09 -16.33 -3.76
CA SER A 112 -8.96 -17.23 -3.48
C SER A 112 -7.95 -17.34 -4.63
N ARG A 113 -8.37 -17.03 -5.86
CA ARG A 113 -7.50 -17.00 -7.05
C ARG A 113 -6.62 -15.76 -7.13
N SER A 114 -6.81 -14.75 -6.27
CA SER A 114 -6.01 -13.54 -6.28
C SER A 114 -4.55 -13.85 -5.96
N TYR A 115 -3.64 -12.99 -6.39
CA TYR A 115 -2.23 -13.07 -6.04
C TYR A 115 -2.00 -12.77 -4.56
N ARG A 116 -0.76 -13.00 -4.14
CA ARG A 116 -0.27 -12.68 -2.80
C ARG A 116 -0.52 -11.19 -2.49
N PRO A 117 -1.19 -10.83 -1.39
CA PRO A 117 -1.39 -9.43 -1.05
C PRO A 117 -0.10 -8.71 -0.71
N VAL A 118 -0.06 -7.42 -1.02
CA VAL A 118 0.94 -6.47 -0.55
C VAL A 118 0.27 -5.55 0.45
N ILE A 119 0.76 -5.50 1.68
CA ILE A 119 0.28 -4.59 2.72
C ILE A 119 1.38 -3.55 2.96
N ILE A 120 1.03 -2.28 2.88
CA ILE A 120 1.94 -1.15 3.04
C ILE A 120 1.47 -0.36 4.26
N LEU A 121 2.27 -0.32 5.32
CA LEU A 121 2.00 0.46 6.51
C LEU A 121 2.79 1.77 6.46
N LEU A 122 2.11 2.89 6.71
CA LEU A 122 2.72 4.19 6.87
C LEU A 122 2.30 4.72 8.22
N SER A 123 3.25 4.94 9.12
CA SER A 123 2.95 5.47 10.46
C SER A 123 4.18 6.11 11.07
N ASP A 124 3.96 7.05 11.99
CA ASP A 124 4.99 7.56 12.88
C ASP A 124 5.22 6.67 14.11
N GLY A 125 4.56 5.50 14.21
CA GLY A 125 4.96 4.44 15.13
C GLY A 125 4.47 4.60 16.57
N HIS A 126 3.50 5.46 16.88
CA HIS A 126 2.96 5.58 18.24
C HIS A 126 1.52 5.05 18.39
N PRO A 127 1.29 3.71 18.36
CA PRO A 127 -0.04 3.15 18.56
C PRO A 127 -0.71 3.62 19.86
N THR A 128 -1.98 4.01 19.76
CA THR A 128 -2.80 4.42 20.92
C THR A 128 -3.72 3.32 21.43
N ASP A 129 -3.64 2.13 20.83
CA ASP A 129 -4.44 0.95 21.18
C ASP A 129 -3.55 -0.30 21.42
N ASN A 130 -4.18 -1.42 21.80
CA ASN A 130 -3.48 -2.69 21.97
C ASN A 130 -3.19 -3.34 20.62
N TYR A 131 -2.25 -2.76 19.87
CA TYR A 131 -1.91 -3.19 18.52
C TYR A 131 -1.32 -4.61 18.49
N SER A 132 -0.55 -5.01 19.51
CA SER A 132 0.23 -6.26 19.45
C SER A 132 -0.64 -7.50 19.27
N SER A 133 -1.82 -7.57 19.90
CA SER A 133 -2.75 -8.70 19.71
C SER A 133 -3.32 -8.71 18.30
N ALA A 134 -3.80 -7.56 17.82
CA ALA A 134 -4.38 -7.43 16.48
C ALA A 134 -3.36 -7.68 15.36
N PHE A 135 -2.13 -7.20 15.55
CA PHE A 135 -1.01 -7.46 14.66
C PHE A 135 -0.68 -8.95 14.60
N ASN A 136 -0.62 -9.63 15.76
CA ASN A 136 -0.42 -11.08 15.82
C ASN A 136 -1.54 -11.84 15.09
N GLU A 137 -2.79 -11.39 15.18
CA GLU A 137 -3.90 -11.98 14.44
C GLU A 137 -3.77 -11.80 12.92
N LEU A 138 -3.27 -10.65 12.46
CA LEU A 138 -3.01 -10.39 11.04
C LEU A 138 -1.90 -11.30 10.51
N ILE A 139 -0.74 -11.35 11.19
CA ILE A 139 0.42 -12.09 10.68
C ILE A 139 0.30 -13.61 10.80
N ASN A 140 -0.63 -14.12 11.62
CA ASN A 140 -0.87 -15.56 11.79
C ASN A 140 -2.16 -16.04 11.08
N SER A 141 -2.87 -15.18 10.35
CA SER A 141 -4.07 -15.56 9.60
C SER A 141 -3.74 -16.47 8.40
N ASP A 142 -4.72 -17.10 7.76
CA ASP A 142 -4.44 -18.07 6.69
C ASP A 142 -3.85 -17.43 5.42
N ARG A 143 -4.44 -16.32 4.99
CA ARG A 143 -4.06 -15.61 3.76
C ARG A 143 -3.16 -14.43 4.05
N ALA A 144 -3.41 -13.65 5.11
CA ALA A 144 -2.60 -12.47 5.43
C ALA A 144 -1.22 -12.81 5.99
N LYS A 145 -1.00 -13.98 6.60
CA LYS A 145 0.39 -14.44 6.91
C LYS A 145 1.26 -14.54 5.67
N LYS A 146 0.63 -14.81 4.52
CA LYS A 146 1.27 -14.86 3.22
C LYS A 146 1.28 -13.48 2.56
N ALA A 147 0.99 -12.36 3.21
CA ALA A 147 1.15 -11.07 2.56
C ALA A 147 2.62 -10.63 2.55
N THR A 148 3.06 -9.96 1.49
CA THR A 148 4.26 -9.11 1.58
C THR A 148 3.88 -7.89 2.40
N ARG A 149 4.66 -7.57 3.42
CA ARG A 149 4.41 -6.46 4.34
C ARG A 149 5.58 -5.50 4.26
N LEU A 150 5.28 -4.24 3.99
CA LEU A 150 6.23 -3.15 3.86
C LEU A 150 5.84 -2.05 4.84
N ALA A 151 6.80 -1.39 5.46
CA ALA A 151 6.55 -0.30 6.39
C ALA A 151 7.39 0.94 6.05
N LEU A 152 6.75 2.10 6.19
CA LEU A 152 7.35 3.42 6.18
C LEU A 152 7.21 4.03 7.58
N SER A 153 8.34 4.25 8.24
CA SER A 153 8.47 4.99 9.49
C SER A 153 8.54 6.49 9.20
N ILE A 154 7.59 7.29 9.70
CA ILE A 154 7.50 8.73 9.40
C ILE A 154 7.86 9.57 10.63
N GLY A 155 8.98 10.28 10.58
CA GLY A 155 9.45 11.15 11.66
C GLY A 155 10.66 10.61 12.41
N ALA A 156 11.26 11.45 13.25
CA ALA A 156 12.49 11.11 13.99
C ALA A 156 12.23 10.31 15.27
N ASP A 157 11.02 10.40 15.82
CA ASP A 157 10.65 9.79 17.11
C ASP A 157 9.91 8.45 16.95
N ALA A 158 9.85 7.91 15.73
CA ALA A 158 9.04 6.75 15.44
C ALA A 158 9.53 5.49 16.16
N ASP A 159 8.59 4.68 16.65
CA ASP A 159 8.91 3.41 17.31
C ASP A 159 9.21 2.33 16.26
N ASP A 160 10.49 2.24 15.95
CA ASP A 160 11.03 1.29 14.98
C ASP A 160 10.81 -0.18 15.36
N SER A 161 10.56 -0.48 16.64
CA SER A 161 10.30 -1.86 17.06
C SER A 161 8.97 -2.36 16.48
N VAL A 162 7.95 -1.51 16.48
CA VAL A 162 6.61 -1.82 15.96
C VAL A 162 6.65 -2.02 14.44
N LEU A 163 7.30 -1.10 13.73
CA LEU A 163 7.35 -1.10 12.28
C LEU A 163 8.34 -2.13 11.72
N GLY A 164 9.43 -2.39 12.45
CA GLY A 164 10.38 -3.45 12.14
C GLY A 164 9.74 -4.83 12.17
N ASP A 165 8.92 -5.11 13.20
CA ASP A 165 8.20 -6.38 13.31
C ASP A 165 7.12 -6.55 12.21
N PHE A 166 6.55 -5.44 11.74
CA PHE A 166 5.57 -5.45 10.64
C PHE A 166 6.17 -5.92 9.33
N ASN A 167 7.33 -5.36 8.98
CA ASN A 167 8.03 -5.65 7.74
C ASN A 167 8.50 -7.11 7.72
N ASN A 168 8.31 -7.80 6.59
CA ASN A 168 8.70 -9.21 6.45
C ASN A 168 9.55 -9.51 5.23
N ASP A 169 10.01 -8.47 4.54
CA ASP A 169 11.04 -8.60 3.52
C ASP A 169 12.42 -8.42 4.18
N ILE A 170 13.20 -9.51 4.22
CA ILE A 170 14.54 -9.55 4.82
C ILE A 170 15.53 -8.69 4.01
N GLU A 171 15.27 -8.48 2.71
CA GLU A 171 16.15 -7.73 1.82
C GLU A 171 15.76 -6.23 1.72
N ALA A 172 14.57 -5.85 2.16
CA ALA A 172 14.12 -4.46 2.19
C ALA A 172 14.08 -3.93 3.64
N PRO A 173 15.08 -3.15 4.09
CA PRO A 173 15.07 -2.58 5.44
C PRO A 173 13.87 -1.66 5.65
N LEU A 174 13.46 -1.48 6.92
CA LEU A 174 12.47 -0.47 7.30
C LEU A 174 12.87 0.89 6.71
N PHE A 175 11.97 1.54 5.98
CA PHE A 175 12.26 2.85 5.39
C PHE A 175 11.90 3.96 6.37
N TYR A 176 12.72 5.00 6.37
CA TYR A 176 12.58 6.15 7.25
C TYR A 176 12.33 7.41 6.44
N ALA A 177 11.17 8.03 6.63
CA ALA A 177 10.86 9.34 6.09
C ALA A 177 11.10 10.42 7.15
N LYS A 178 12.08 11.29 6.92
CA LYS A 178 12.32 12.46 7.76
C LYS A 178 11.54 13.68 7.26
N ASN A 179 11.20 13.69 5.98
CA ASN A 179 10.51 14.78 5.33
C ASN A 179 9.51 14.25 4.29
N ALA A 180 8.70 15.18 3.77
CA ALA A 180 7.78 14.99 2.65
C ALA A 180 8.40 14.23 1.45
N SER A 181 9.62 14.59 1.03
CA SER A 181 10.26 14.00 -0.16
C SER A 181 10.59 12.52 0.01
N ASP A 182 10.87 12.07 1.23
CA ASP A 182 11.15 10.68 1.54
C ASP A 182 9.89 9.81 1.40
N ILE A 183 8.70 10.35 1.73
CA ILE A 183 7.41 9.69 1.51
C ILE A 183 7.22 9.44 0.01
N HIS A 184 7.44 10.46 -0.83
CA HIS A 184 7.33 10.33 -2.29
C HIS A 184 8.29 9.27 -2.85
N ARG A 185 9.53 9.24 -2.39
CA ARG A 185 10.53 8.25 -2.82
C ARG A 185 10.10 6.83 -2.47
N PHE A 186 9.59 6.61 -1.26
CA PHE A 186 9.07 5.32 -0.84
C PHE A 186 7.93 4.85 -1.74
N PHE A 187 6.92 5.71 -1.97
CA PHE A 187 5.80 5.37 -2.85
C PHE A 187 6.25 5.09 -4.28
N ARG A 188 7.24 5.82 -4.81
CA ARG A 188 7.82 5.55 -6.13
C ARG A 188 8.46 4.16 -6.19
N ALA A 189 9.29 3.80 -5.21
CA ALA A 189 9.93 2.48 -5.11
C ALA A 189 8.90 1.34 -5.03
N VAL A 190 7.89 1.50 -4.17
CA VAL A 190 6.79 0.53 -4.03
C VAL A 190 6.01 0.41 -5.34
N THR A 191 5.66 1.53 -5.97
CA THR A 191 4.89 1.55 -7.22
C THR A 191 5.63 0.79 -8.31
N MET A 192 6.91 1.11 -8.52
CA MET A 192 7.75 0.42 -9.51
C MET A 192 7.88 -1.08 -9.20
N SER A 193 8.10 -1.44 -7.93
CA SER A 193 8.23 -2.84 -7.51
C SER A 193 6.94 -3.62 -7.74
N VAL A 194 5.78 -3.07 -7.38
CA VAL A 194 4.46 -3.69 -7.59
C VAL A 194 4.16 -3.80 -9.09
N SER A 195 4.41 -2.75 -9.87
CA SER A 195 4.22 -2.77 -11.32
C SER A 195 5.08 -3.83 -12.00
N ASN A 196 6.36 -3.94 -11.63
CA ASN A 196 7.26 -4.98 -12.14
C ASN A 196 6.83 -6.38 -11.71
N HIS A 197 6.43 -6.54 -10.44
CA HIS A 197 5.94 -7.82 -9.91
C HIS A 197 4.66 -8.28 -10.62
N SER A 198 3.75 -7.35 -10.93
CA SER A 198 2.49 -7.62 -11.64
C SER A 198 2.71 -8.20 -13.05
N LYS A 199 3.84 -7.85 -13.69
CA LYS A 199 4.28 -8.33 -15.01
C LYS A 199 5.12 -9.61 -14.95
N SER A 200 5.65 -9.97 -13.78
CA SER A 200 6.59 -11.09 -13.63
C SER A 200 5.98 -12.47 -13.92
N GLN A 201 6.85 -13.48 -14.11
CA GLN A 201 6.39 -14.86 -14.27
C GLN A 201 5.98 -15.52 -12.95
N ALA A 202 6.42 -14.97 -11.81
CA ALA A 202 6.22 -15.52 -10.46
C ALA A 202 5.46 -14.56 -9.49
N PRO A 203 4.28 -14.03 -9.85
CA PRO A 203 3.52 -13.08 -9.01
C PRO A 203 2.97 -13.65 -7.68
N ASN A 204 3.18 -14.94 -7.42
CA ASN A 204 2.87 -15.58 -6.14
C ASN A 204 4.09 -15.68 -5.20
N GLU A 205 5.29 -15.38 -5.70
CA GLU A 205 6.48 -15.25 -4.86
C GLU A 205 6.42 -13.91 -4.10
N PRO A 206 7.12 -13.80 -2.94
CA PRO A 206 7.26 -12.54 -2.26
C PRO A 206 7.83 -11.49 -3.22
N MET A 207 7.15 -10.36 -3.35
CA MET A 207 7.70 -9.20 -4.05
C MET A 207 8.93 -8.71 -3.28
N LYS A 208 10.02 -8.46 -4.01
CA LYS A 208 11.20 -7.77 -3.48
C LYS A 208 11.06 -6.29 -3.80
N LEU A 209 11.41 -5.44 -2.84
CA LEU A 209 11.41 -4.01 -3.09
C LEU A 209 12.73 -3.56 -3.72
N ASP A 210 12.64 -2.88 -4.87
CA ASP A 210 13.81 -2.33 -5.55
C ASP A 210 13.93 -0.83 -5.30
N PHE A 211 14.95 -0.45 -4.52
CA PHE A 211 15.30 0.95 -4.25
C PHE A 211 16.44 1.47 -5.14
N ALA A 212 17.18 0.60 -5.83
CA ALA A 212 18.38 1.00 -6.58
C ALA A 212 18.03 1.91 -7.75
N GLU A 213 16.90 1.65 -8.42
CA GLU A 213 16.41 2.49 -9.53
C GLU A 213 15.91 3.87 -9.06
N VAL A 214 15.56 4.04 -7.78
CA VAL A 214 15.10 5.34 -7.23
C VAL A 214 16.26 6.24 -6.82
N ALA A 215 17.43 5.67 -6.53
CA ALA A 215 18.64 6.42 -6.15
C ALA A 215 19.44 6.95 -7.36
N GLU A 216 19.38 6.27 -8.51
CA GLU A 216 20.06 6.70 -9.75
C GLU A 216 19.22 7.65 -10.61
N GLY A 217 17.91 7.75 -10.35
CA GLY A 217 17.07 8.78 -10.92
C GLY A 217 17.32 10.14 -10.27
N GLU A 218 18.36 10.85 -10.71
CA GLU A 218 18.35 12.31 -10.69
C GLU A 218 16.97 12.81 -11.11
N LEU A 219 16.56 13.94 -10.54
CA LEU A 219 15.39 14.71 -10.94
C LEU A 219 15.31 14.74 -12.47
N VAL A 220 14.49 13.86 -13.05
CA VAL A 220 13.93 14.13 -14.36
C VAL A 220 12.94 15.24 -14.05
N GLU A 221 13.40 16.48 -14.18
CA GLU A 221 12.56 17.56 -14.68
C GLU A 221 11.97 17.04 -15.99
N ASP A 222 10.92 16.23 -15.90
CA ASP A 222 10.10 15.93 -17.07
C ASP A 222 9.35 17.24 -17.32
N ASP A 223 9.87 17.95 -18.32
CA ASP A 223 9.19 18.94 -19.15
C ASP A 223 7.67 18.74 -19.11
N PHE A 224 7.01 19.46 -18.20
CA PHE A 224 5.74 20.06 -18.57
C PHE A 224 6.09 21.20 -19.50
N GLU A 225 6.27 20.90 -20.79
CA GLU A 225 6.02 21.87 -21.85
C GLU A 225 4.60 22.40 -21.60
N LEU A 226 4.53 23.56 -20.96
CA LEU A 226 3.33 24.39 -20.93
C LEU A 226 3.21 25.04 -22.30
N ASP A 227 2.59 24.32 -23.23
CA ASP A 227 1.92 24.95 -24.35
C ASP A 227 0.67 25.67 -23.80
N PHE A 228 0.82 26.94 -23.41
CA PHE A 228 -0.24 27.97 -23.43
C PHE A 228 0.37 29.39 -23.43
#